data_AF-A0AAU4L7G4-F1
#
_entry.id   AF-A0AAU4L7G4-F1
#
_cell.length_a   1.000
_cell.length_b   1.000
_cell.length_c   1.000
_cell.angle_alpha   90.00
_cell.angle_beta   90.00
_cell.angle_gamma   90.00
#
_symmetry.space_group_name_H-M   'P 1'
#
loop_
_entity.id
_entity.type
_entity.pdbx_description
1 polymer ?
#
loop_
_entity_poly.entity_id
_entity_poly.type
_entity_poly.pdbx_seq_one_letter_code
_entity_poly.pdbx_strand_id
1 'polypeptide(L)'
;MASLLRRRQAPQGRHTPNLWSVWVVAPLALLVVGALSFGLYHGVYGLLADAARSQKPRKPVNINDVIKTTVTVLTLVGAVLAGIYAYRKQLLSEGDAHRADASQLADRYTTAAEQLGHDQAAVRLAGVYALARLADDWEEQRQVCIDVLCAYLRMPYEADESAPGHKAGEREVRLTVIRVIRDHMRQPEAPTTWSECSFDFTGATFDGGDFSEGHFRGLVSFNGATFAGGTVSFDDATFAGGLVSFNGAAFAGGSVSFDDATFADGLVSFNHATFAGGTVTFNDATFGDCTVTFHYARFRGGTVPFFGAIFGDGTVSFNHAIFGDGTVTFFDAIFGGATVTFIGATFGGATVDFTGVGFRDGTVTFNRAAFRGGTVTFDGALFGGGTVIFDDATFGGGTVSFNHATFGDGTVTFTGATFGGAVITWGSLPPPAGA
;
A
#
# COMPACT_ATOMS: atom_id res chain seq x y z
N MET A 1 27.97 13.67 -12.07
CA MET A 1 28.57 12.57 -12.87
C MET A 1 29.22 11.55 -11.94
N ALA A 2 28.46 10.55 -11.49
CA ALA A 2 28.97 9.31 -10.91
C ALA A 2 27.89 8.24 -11.07
N SER A 3 28.04 7.40 -12.09
CA SER A 3 27.12 6.32 -12.45
C SER A 3 27.34 5.12 -11.52
N LEU A 4 26.47 4.94 -10.54
CA LEU A 4 26.40 3.73 -9.74
C LEU A 4 25.51 2.69 -10.44
N LEU A 5 26.15 1.69 -11.03
CA LEU A 5 25.56 0.49 -11.58
C LEU A 5 24.84 -0.30 -10.48
N ARG A 6 23.51 -0.11 -10.34
CA ARG A 6 22.66 -1.04 -9.59
C ARG A 6 22.61 -2.38 -10.33
N ARG A 7 23.37 -3.37 -9.84
CA ARG A 7 23.12 -4.79 -10.11
C ARG A 7 21.70 -5.12 -9.65
N ARG A 8 20.80 -5.42 -10.59
CA ARG A 8 19.55 -6.12 -10.30
C ARG A 8 19.89 -7.43 -9.58
N GLN A 9 19.45 -7.57 -8.33
CA GLN A 9 19.35 -8.89 -7.72
C GLN A 9 18.27 -9.65 -8.48
N ALA A 10 18.66 -10.74 -9.13
CA ALA A 10 17.75 -11.68 -9.74
C ALA A 10 16.95 -12.41 -8.65
N PRO A 11 15.69 -12.79 -8.90
CA PRO A 11 14.92 -13.59 -7.96
C PRO A 11 15.61 -14.94 -7.73
N GLN A 12 16.05 -15.19 -6.51
CA GLN A 12 16.42 -16.53 -6.06
C GLN A 12 15.14 -17.33 -5.85
N GLY A 13 14.95 -18.42 -6.60
CA GLY A 13 13.82 -19.31 -6.34
C GLY A 13 13.29 -20.17 -7.49
N ARG A 14 14.08 -20.50 -8.51
CA ARG A 14 13.88 -21.76 -9.24
C ARG A 14 15.18 -22.54 -9.18
N HIS A 15 15.28 -23.47 -8.23
CA HIS A 15 16.08 -24.66 -8.49
C HIS A 15 15.38 -25.43 -9.60
N THR A 16 15.57 -24.99 -10.85
CA THR A 16 15.56 -25.94 -11.95
C THR A 16 16.75 -26.86 -11.67
N PRO A 17 16.55 -28.17 -11.40
CA PRO A 17 17.66 -29.09 -11.60
C PRO A 17 18.25 -28.82 -12.99
N ASN A 18 19.53 -29.09 -13.20
CA ASN A 18 20.20 -28.87 -14.48
C ASN A 18 19.55 -29.76 -15.56
N LEU A 19 18.41 -29.29 -16.09
CA LEU A 19 17.52 -30.00 -16.98
C LEU A 19 18.12 -29.83 -18.37
N TRP A 20 18.76 -30.87 -18.88
CA TRP A 20 19.00 -30.96 -20.31
C TRP A 20 17.65 -30.80 -21.01
N SER A 21 17.49 -29.72 -21.79
CA SER A 21 16.21 -29.38 -22.38
C SER A 21 15.64 -30.59 -23.13
N VAL A 22 14.33 -30.79 -23.06
CA VAL A 22 13.62 -31.89 -23.76
C VAL A 22 13.97 -31.92 -25.25
N TRP A 23 14.25 -30.74 -25.82
CA TRP A 23 14.73 -30.54 -27.19
C TRP A 23 16.15 -31.01 -27.46
N VAL A 24 16.94 -31.39 -26.46
CA VAL A 24 18.25 -32.03 -26.60
C VAL A 24 18.11 -33.54 -26.42
N VAL A 25 17.35 -33.99 -25.42
CA VAL A 25 17.20 -35.43 -25.12
C VAL A 25 16.46 -36.17 -26.24
N ALA A 26 15.39 -35.59 -26.77
CA ALA A 26 14.60 -36.20 -27.85
C ALA A 26 15.41 -36.40 -29.16
N PRO A 27 16.12 -35.39 -29.70
CA PRO A 27 16.97 -35.62 -30.87
C PRO A 27 18.20 -36.49 -30.57
N LEU A 28 18.78 -36.45 -29.37
CA LEU A 28 19.88 -37.35 -29.00
C LEU A 28 19.42 -38.81 -29.04
N ALA A 29 18.23 -39.10 -28.50
CA ALA A 29 17.64 -40.45 -28.55
C ALA A 29 17.35 -40.88 -30.00
N LEU A 30 16.82 -39.99 -30.84
CA LEU A 30 16.61 -40.25 -32.27
C LEU A 30 17.92 -40.50 -33.03
N LEU A 31 18.98 -39.75 -32.70
CA LEU A 31 20.32 -39.95 -33.29
C LEU A 31 20.92 -41.29 -32.89
N VAL A 32 20.77 -41.71 -31.63
CA VAL A 32 21.24 -43.03 -31.15
C VAL A 32 20.48 -44.15 -31.86
N VAL A 33 19.15 -44.04 -31.99
CA VAL A 33 18.34 -45.02 -32.74
C VAL A 33 18.76 -45.05 -34.21
N GLY A 34 18.92 -43.88 -34.84
CA GLY A 34 19.37 -43.76 -36.23
C GLY A 34 20.75 -44.38 -36.45
N ALA A 35 21.72 -44.13 -35.57
CA ALA A 35 23.06 -44.68 -35.64
C ALA A 35 23.06 -46.22 -35.46
N LEU A 36 22.25 -46.74 -34.55
CA LEU A 36 22.08 -48.19 -34.35
C LEU A 36 21.41 -48.85 -35.57
N SER A 37 20.35 -48.26 -36.11
CA SER A 37 19.70 -48.73 -37.33
C SER A 37 20.64 -48.70 -38.54
N PHE A 38 21.45 -47.63 -38.66
CA PHE A 38 22.45 -47.49 -39.72
C PHE A 38 23.56 -48.54 -39.60
N GLY A 39 24.09 -48.76 -38.39
CA GLY A 39 25.10 -49.79 -38.12
C GLY A 39 24.58 -51.19 -38.40
N LEU A 40 23.33 -51.49 -38.03
CA LEU A 40 22.68 -52.77 -38.32
C LEU A 40 22.49 -52.96 -39.83
N TYR A 41 21.99 -51.94 -40.52
CA TYR A 41 21.79 -51.97 -41.98
C TYR A 41 23.11 -52.21 -42.72
N HIS A 42 24.17 -51.48 -42.38
CA HIS A 42 25.48 -51.65 -43.00
C HIS A 42 26.19 -52.95 -42.61
N GLY A 43 25.99 -53.44 -41.38
CA GLY A 43 26.47 -54.74 -40.95
C GLY A 43 25.83 -55.88 -41.76
N VAL A 44 24.50 -55.85 -41.93
CA VAL A 44 23.76 -56.82 -42.74
C VAL A 44 24.13 -56.69 -44.22
N TYR A 45 24.23 -55.47 -44.74
CA TYR A 45 24.62 -55.22 -46.13
C TYR A 45 26.05 -55.70 -46.41
N GLY A 46 27.01 -55.44 -45.51
CA GLY A 46 28.38 -55.92 -45.61
C GLY A 46 28.45 -57.45 -45.58
N LEU A 47 27.68 -58.08 -44.70
CA LEU A 47 27.62 -59.54 -44.57
C LEU A 47 26.97 -60.20 -45.81
N LEU A 48 25.96 -59.57 -46.40
CA LEU A 48 25.35 -59.99 -47.67
C LEU A 48 26.29 -59.73 -48.88
N ALA A 49 27.02 -58.62 -48.88
CA ALA A 49 27.96 -58.25 -49.94
C ALA A 49 29.25 -59.08 -49.93
N ASP A 50 29.73 -59.51 -48.76
CA ASP A 50 30.82 -60.48 -48.61
C ASP A 50 30.35 -61.91 -48.94
N ALA A 51 29.10 -62.26 -48.61
CA ALA A 51 28.49 -63.52 -49.01
C ALA A 51 28.32 -63.64 -50.53
N ALA A 52 28.14 -62.52 -51.25
CA ALA A 52 28.06 -62.49 -52.70
C ALA A 52 29.43 -62.57 -53.41
N ARG A 53 30.53 -62.27 -52.70
CA ARG A 53 31.89 -62.16 -53.28
C ARG A 53 32.84 -63.32 -52.95
N SER A 54 32.47 -64.26 -52.09
CA SER A 54 33.38 -65.32 -51.61
C SER A 54 33.01 -66.73 -52.10
N GLN A 55 34.00 -67.45 -52.66
CA GLN A 55 33.90 -68.83 -53.15
C GLN A 55 34.57 -69.83 -52.18
N LYS A 56 34.40 -69.66 -50.85
CA LYS A 56 34.95 -70.56 -49.80
C LYS A 56 33.87 -71.00 -48.80
N PRO A 57 33.99 -72.19 -48.18
CA PRO A 57 32.96 -72.73 -47.29
C PRO A 57 32.87 -71.91 -45.99
N ARG A 58 31.63 -71.63 -45.59
CA ARG A 58 31.28 -70.71 -44.49
C ARG A 58 31.72 -71.23 -43.11
N LYS A 59 32.21 -70.33 -42.25
CA LYS A 59 32.07 -70.48 -40.79
C LYS A 59 30.60 -70.18 -40.45
N PRO A 60 29.88 -71.04 -39.71
CA PRO A 60 28.48 -70.79 -39.37
C PRO A 60 28.38 -69.52 -38.52
N VAL A 61 27.46 -68.63 -38.88
CA VAL A 61 27.09 -67.48 -38.03
C VAL A 61 26.56 -68.07 -36.73
N ASN A 62 27.24 -67.77 -35.63
CA ASN A 62 26.85 -68.29 -34.33
C ASN A 62 25.52 -67.62 -33.94
N ILE A 63 24.45 -68.42 -33.87
CA ILE A 63 23.11 -67.98 -33.50
C ILE A 63 23.14 -67.18 -32.19
N ASN A 64 24.10 -67.47 -31.31
CA ASN A 64 24.30 -66.78 -30.04
C ASN A 64 24.71 -65.30 -30.21
N ASP A 65 25.41 -64.92 -31.28
CA ASP A 65 25.84 -63.52 -31.51
C ASP A 65 24.70 -62.66 -32.07
N VAL A 66 23.83 -63.27 -32.89
CA VAL A 66 22.59 -62.64 -33.38
C VAL A 66 21.58 -62.47 -32.24
N ILE A 67 21.45 -63.46 -31.37
CA ILE A 67 20.60 -63.37 -30.17
C ILE A 67 21.11 -62.27 -29.24
N LYS A 68 22.42 -62.22 -28.94
CA LYS A 68 23.00 -61.20 -28.04
C LYS A 68 22.78 -59.77 -28.55
N THR A 69 22.99 -59.53 -29.84
CA THR A 69 22.81 -58.19 -30.43
C THR A 69 21.34 -57.76 -30.44
N THR A 70 20.42 -58.67 -30.79
CA THR A 70 18.97 -58.41 -30.79
C THR A 70 18.45 -58.11 -29.38
N VAL A 71 18.88 -58.89 -28.38
CA VAL A 71 18.52 -58.67 -26.96
C VAL A 71 19.05 -57.32 -26.47
N THR A 72 20.26 -56.94 -26.85
CA THR A 72 20.88 -55.66 -26.42
C THR A 72 20.12 -54.45 -27.00
N VAL A 73 19.74 -54.51 -28.28
CA VAL A 73 18.96 -53.44 -28.93
C VAL A 73 17.57 -53.29 -28.32
N LEU A 74 16.86 -54.40 -28.08
CA LEU A 74 15.54 -54.37 -27.43
C LEU A 74 15.61 -53.81 -26.00
N THR A 75 16.67 -54.15 -25.26
CA THR A 75 16.90 -53.64 -23.90
C THR A 75 17.11 -52.12 -23.90
N LEU A 76 17.90 -51.60 -24.86
CA LEU A 76 18.15 -50.17 -25.02
C LEU A 76 16.87 -49.38 -25.37
N VAL A 77 16.06 -49.90 -26.29
CA VAL A 77 14.77 -49.29 -26.65
C VAL A 77 13.81 -49.32 -25.45
N GLY A 78 13.74 -50.44 -24.73
CA GLY A 78 12.94 -50.58 -23.52
C GLY A 78 13.34 -49.57 -22.44
N ALA A 79 14.64 -49.35 -22.21
CA ALA A 79 15.15 -48.38 -21.25
C ALA A 79 14.78 -46.93 -21.62
N VAL A 80 14.85 -46.57 -22.91
CA VAL A 80 14.45 -45.23 -23.38
C VAL A 80 12.94 -45.00 -23.20
N LEU A 81 12.10 -45.97 -23.57
CA LEU A 81 10.65 -45.87 -23.38
C LEU A 81 10.26 -45.80 -21.90
N ALA A 82 10.91 -46.59 -21.04
CA ALA A 82 10.73 -46.53 -19.60
C ALA A 82 11.13 -45.16 -19.03
N GLY A 83 12.23 -44.57 -19.50
CA GLY A 83 12.67 -43.23 -19.13
C GLY A 83 11.67 -42.14 -19.54
N ILE A 84 11.15 -42.19 -20.78
CA ILE A 84 10.12 -41.24 -21.26
C ILE A 84 8.82 -41.39 -20.47
N TYR A 85 8.41 -42.62 -20.16
CA TYR A 85 7.23 -42.90 -19.35
C TYR A 85 7.39 -42.36 -17.92
N ALA A 86 8.53 -42.63 -17.27
CA ALA A 86 8.84 -42.11 -15.93
C ALA A 86 8.86 -40.57 -15.92
N TYR A 87 9.45 -39.95 -16.94
CA TYR A 87 9.47 -38.50 -17.10
C TYR A 87 8.08 -37.88 -17.29
N ARG A 88 7.25 -38.44 -18.17
CA ARG A 88 5.86 -37.98 -18.35
C ARG A 88 5.03 -38.17 -17.08
N LYS A 89 5.23 -39.31 -16.40
CA LYS A 89 4.56 -39.61 -15.14
C LYS A 89 4.95 -38.60 -14.05
N GLN A 90 6.23 -38.23 -13.99
CA GLN A 90 6.72 -37.23 -13.04
C GLN A 90 6.13 -35.84 -13.29
N LEU A 91 6.10 -35.36 -14.55
CA LEU A 91 5.51 -34.07 -14.89
C LEU A 91 4.01 -34.01 -14.57
N LEU A 92 3.28 -35.10 -14.83
CA LEU A 92 1.86 -35.18 -14.47
C LEU A 92 1.68 -35.17 -12.95
N SER A 93 2.48 -35.94 -12.20
CA SER A 93 2.37 -35.98 -10.74
C SER A 93 2.75 -34.66 -10.07
N GLU A 94 3.74 -33.94 -10.58
CA GLU A 94 4.09 -32.60 -10.08
C GLU A 94 2.95 -31.60 -10.37
N GLY A 95 2.37 -31.66 -11.57
CA GLY A 95 1.19 -30.84 -11.90
C GLY A 95 -0.05 -31.18 -11.08
N ASP A 96 -0.29 -32.45 -10.79
CA ASP A 96 -1.41 -32.92 -9.96
C ASP A 96 -1.20 -32.53 -8.49
N ALA A 97 0.03 -32.59 -7.98
CA ALA A 97 0.38 -32.13 -6.63
C ALA A 97 0.12 -30.62 -6.48
N HIS A 98 0.59 -29.79 -7.41
CA HIS A 98 0.34 -28.35 -7.39
C HIS A 98 -1.16 -28.00 -7.45
N ARG A 99 -1.95 -28.73 -8.26
CA ARG A 99 -3.41 -28.54 -8.29
C ARG A 99 -4.08 -28.96 -6.99
N ALA A 100 -3.61 -30.05 -6.38
CA ALA A 100 -4.14 -30.52 -5.10
C ALA A 100 -3.85 -29.51 -3.97
N ASP A 101 -2.63 -28.97 -3.91
CA ASP A 101 -2.26 -27.93 -2.95
C ASP A 101 -3.13 -26.68 -3.11
N ALA A 102 -3.30 -26.20 -4.36
CA ALA A 102 -4.16 -25.06 -4.66
C ALA A 102 -5.64 -25.32 -4.30
N SER A 103 -6.15 -26.53 -4.56
CA SER A 103 -7.51 -26.93 -4.17
C SER A 103 -7.68 -26.94 -2.65
N GLN A 104 -6.69 -27.44 -1.91
CA GLN A 104 -6.75 -27.48 -0.44
C GLN A 104 -6.78 -26.08 0.16
N LEU A 105 -5.99 -25.14 -0.38
CA LEU A 105 -6.00 -23.75 0.05
C LEU A 105 -7.34 -23.06 -0.29
N ALA A 106 -7.92 -23.36 -1.45
CA ALA A 106 -9.26 -22.88 -1.82
C ALA A 106 -10.37 -23.43 -0.90
N ASP A 107 -10.32 -24.70 -0.51
CA ASP A 107 -11.29 -25.29 0.42
C ASP A 107 -11.18 -24.66 1.82
N ARG A 108 -9.95 -24.40 2.29
CA ARG A 108 -9.69 -23.66 3.53
C ARG A 108 -10.24 -22.23 3.45
N TYR A 109 -10.10 -21.57 2.30
CA TYR A 109 -10.66 -20.24 2.07
C TYR A 109 -12.18 -20.24 2.24
N THR A 110 -12.89 -21.14 1.55
CA THR A 110 -14.35 -21.22 1.65
C THR A 110 -14.79 -21.46 3.09
N THR A 111 -14.15 -22.38 3.79
CA THR A 111 -14.46 -22.67 5.20
C THR A 111 -14.25 -21.44 6.10
N ALA A 112 -13.12 -20.74 5.94
CA ALA A 112 -12.80 -19.57 6.75
C ALA A 112 -13.75 -18.39 6.47
N ALA A 113 -14.12 -18.19 5.20
CA ALA A 113 -15.10 -17.18 4.79
C ALA A 113 -16.51 -17.50 5.35
N GLU A 114 -16.93 -18.77 5.31
CA GLU A 114 -18.19 -19.21 5.93
C GLU A 114 -18.21 -18.97 7.45
N GLN A 115 -17.10 -19.27 8.14
CA GLN A 115 -16.96 -18.99 9.57
C GLN A 115 -17.05 -17.49 9.87
N LEU A 116 -16.41 -16.64 9.07
CA LEU A 116 -16.47 -15.19 9.22
C LEU A 116 -17.89 -14.64 8.97
N GLY A 117 -18.66 -15.27 8.08
CA GLY A 117 -20.06 -14.91 7.81
C GLY A 117 -21.08 -15.45 8.84
N HIS A 118 -20.64 -16.14 9.89
CA HIS A 118 -21.53 -16.83 10.81
C HIS A 118 -22.23 -15.89 11.82
N ASP A 119 -23.45 -16.22 12.25
CA ASP A 119 -24.23 -15.38 13.19
C ASP A 119 -23.60 -15.24 14.58
N GLN A 120 -22.83 -16.24 15.01
CA GLN A 120 -22.16 -16.28 16.31
C GLN A 120 -20.77 -15.63 16.25
N ALA A 121 -20.53 -14.62 17.09
CA ALA A 121 -19.26 -13.87 17.11
C ALA A 121 -18.03 -14.77 17.36
N ALA A 122 -18.15 -15.78 18.22
CA ALA A 122 -17.04 -16.72 18.49
C ALA A 122 -16.61 -17.50 17.23
N VAL A 123 -17.56 -17.87 16.37
CA VAL A 123 -17.27 -18.55 15.09
C VAL A 123 -16.65 -17.56 14.10
N ARG A 124 -17.12 -16.31 14.09
CA ARG A 124 -16.51 -15.26 13.26
C ARG A 124 -15.07 -14.97 13.64
N LEU A 125 -14.76 -14.91 14.95
CA LEU A 125 -13.39 -14.78 15.44
C LEU A 125 -12.49 -15.93 14.95
N ALA A 126 -12.99 -17.18 14.97
CA ALA A 126 -12.27 -18.31 14.40
C ALA A 126 -12.03 -18.12 12.89
N GLY A 127 -13.03 -17.62 12.16
CA GLY A 127 -12.91 -17.26 10.75
C GLY A 127 -11.85 -16.20 10.47
N VAL A 128 -11.76 -15.14 11.29
CA VAL A 128 -10.72 -14.10 11.19
C VAL A 128 -9.32 -14.73 11.29
N TYR A 129 -9.07 -15.54 12.31
CA TYR A 129 -7.77 -16.20 12.48
C TYR A 129 -7.49 -17.23 11.38
N ALA A 130 -8.50 -17.94 10.90
CA ALA A 130 -8.36 -18.88 9.81
C ALA A 130 -7.99 -18.19 8.48
N LEU A 131 -8.62 -17.05 8.17
CA LEU A 131 -8.27 -16.23 7.00
C LEU A 131 -6.87 -15.63 7.13
N ALA A 132 -6.51 -15.12 8.31
CA ALA A 132 -5.17 -14.60 8.56
C ALA A 132 -4.10 -15.66 8.31
N ARG A 133 -4.31 -16.86 8.89
CA ARG A 133 -3.39 -17.98 8.70
C ARG A 133 -3.33 -18.45 7.25
N LEU A 134 -4.44 -18.39 6.53
CA LEU A 134 -4.46 -18.70 5.10
C LEU A 134 -3.69 -17.64 4.29
N ALA A 135 -3.80 -16.35 4.62
CA ALA A 135 -3.02 -15.28 4.00
C ALA A 135 -1.50 -15.48 4.16
N ASP A 136 -1.08 -16.01 5.31
CA ASP A 136 0.33 -16.35 5.56
C ASP A 136 0.80 -17.52 4.69
N ASP A 137 -0.02 -18.58 4.62
CA ASP A 137 0.30 -19.81 3.90
C ASP A 137 0.14 -19.66 2.36
N TRP A 138 -0.68 -18.72 1.89
CA TRP A 138 -1.07 -18.56 0.48
C TRP A 138 -0.64 -17.20 -0.11
N GLU A 139 0.67 -17.00 -0.27
CA GLU A 139 1.27 -15.73 -0.75
C GLU A 139 0.61 -15.19 -2.03
N GLU A 140 0.36 -16.06 -3.02
CA GLU A 140 -0.25 -15.68 -4.31
C GLU A 140 -1.68 -15.10 -4.18
N GLN A 141 -2.41 -15.47 -3.13
CA GLN A 141 -3.79 -15.00 -2.87
C GLN A 141 -3.93 -14.32 -1.50
N ARG A 142 -2.81 -13.86 -0.92
CA ARG A 142 -2.81 -13.13 0.36
C ARG A 142 -3.73 -11.92 0.31
N GLN A 143 -3.69 -11.17 -0.80
CA GLN A 143 -4.57 -10.02 -1.03
C GLN A 143 -6.05 -10.42 -0.96
N VAL A 144 -6.46 -11.58 -1.52
CA VAL A 144 -7.87 -12.01 -1.49
C VAL A 144 -8.34 -12.28 -0.06
N CYS A 145 -7.49 -12.88 0.79
CA CYS A 145 -7.82 -13.10 2.19
C CYS A 145 -7.97 -11.76 2.94
N ILE A 146 -7.07 -10.82 2.68
CA ILE A 146 -7.12 -9.46 3.24
C ILE A 146 -8.36 -8.70 2.74
N ASP A 147 -8.72 -8.85 1.47
CA ASP A 147 -9.90 -8.20 0.88
C ASP A 147 -11.20 -8.66 1.56
N VAL A 148 -11.30 -9.93 1.95
CA VAL A 148 -12.44 -10.45 2.72
C VAL A 148 -12.48 -9.85 4.13
N LEU A 149 -11.34 -9.73 4.80
CA LEU A 149 -11.24 -9.07 6.11
C LEU A 149 -11.64 -7.58 6.03
N CYS A 150 -11.15 -6.87 5.01
CA CYS A 150 -11.52 -5.50 4.72
C CYS A 150 -13.02 -5.37 4.36
N ALA A 151 -13.56 -6.27 3.54
CA ALA A 151 -14.98 -6.32 3.19
C ALA A 151 -15.87 -6.50 4.43
N TYR A 152 -15.43 -7.30 5.39
CA TYR A 152 -16.13 -7.46 6.67
C TYR A 152 -16.22 -6.13 7.43
N LEU A 153 -15.14 -5.34 7.49
CA LEU A 153 -15.14 -4.00 8.09
C LEU A 153 -16.04 -3.00 7.35
N ARG A 154 -16.26 -3.19 6.05
CA ARG A 154 -17.16 -2.37 5.23
C ARG A 154 -18.64 -2.72 5.38
N MET A 155 -18.98 -3.83 6.04
CA MET A 155 -20.38 -4.18 6.31
C MET A 155 -21.05 -3.14 7.24
N PRO A 156 -22.38 -2.97 7.18
CA PRO A 156 -23.10 -2.08 8.09
C PRO A 156 -22.79 -2.39 9.57
N TYR A 157 -22.50 -1.36 10.34
CA TYR A 157 -22.12 -1.48 11.75
C TYR A 157 -22.74 -0.34 12.57
N GLU A 158 -23.29 -0.69 13.72
CA GLU A 158 -23.86 0.26 14.68
C GLU A 158 -22.88 0.46 15.83
N ALA A 159 -22.14 1.58 15.76
CA ALA A 159 -21.07 1.94 16.70
C ALA A 159 -21.59 2.51 18.02
N ASP A 160 -22.80 3.08 18.05
CA ASP A 160 -23.38 3.63 19.26
C ASP A 160 -23.81 2.49 20.20
N GLU A 161 -23.10 2.31 21.32
CA GLU A 161 -23.39 1.28 22.33
C GLU A 161 -24.82 1.37 22.90
N SER A 162 -25.44 2.54 22.82
CA SER A 162 -26.81 2.78 23.29
C SER A 162 -27.89 2.47 22.25
N ALA A 163 -27.51 2.28 20.97
CA ALA A 163 -28.46 2.04 19.90
C ALA A 163 -29.01 0.59 19.93
N PRO A 164 -30.30 0.37 19.63
CA PRO A 164 -30.91 -0.97 19.66
C PRO A 164 -30.27 -2.00 18.71
N GLY A 165 -29.53 -1.53 17.69
CA GLY A 165 -28.83 -2.38 16.73
C GLY A 165 -27.40 -2.76 17.14
N HIS A 166 -26.88 -2.22 18.24
CA HIS A 166 -25.52 -2.47 18.69
C HIS A 166 -25.32 -3.93 19.11
N LYS A 167 -24.17 -4.49 18.70
CA LYS A 167 -23.78 -5.87 19.04
C LYS A 167 -22.35 -5.86 19.56
N ALA A 168 -22.15 -6.00 20.86
CA ALA A 168 -20.81 -6.04 21.46
C ALA A 168 -19.91 -7.12 20.83
N GLY A 169 -20.47 -8.29 20.52
CA GLY A 169 -19.73 -9.35 19.82
C GLY A 169 -19.30 -8.97 18.39
N GLU A 170 -20.00 -8.05 17.72
CA GLU A 170 -19.60 -7.52 16.42
C GLU A 170 -18.39 -6.59 16.54
N ARG A 171 -18.41 -5.71 17.54
CA ARG A 171 -17.30 -4.83 17.87
C ARG A 171 -16.00 -5.60 18.10
N GLU A 172 -16.07 -6.65 18.91
CA GLU A 172 -14.90 -7.51 19.21
C GLU A 172 -14.32 -8.19 17.95
N VAL A 173 -15.17 -8.65 17.02
CA VAL A 173 -14.70 -9.25 15.76
C VAL A 173 -13.98 -8.19 14.91
N ARG A 174 -14.56 -6.98 14.78
CA ARG A 174 -13.98 -5.88 14.00
C ARG A 174 -12.63 -5.43 14.55
N LEU A 175 -12.53 -5.25 15.87
CA LEU A 175 -11.26 -4.91 16.52
C LEU A 175 -10.23 -6.03 16.37
N THR A 176 -10.67 -7.30 16.33
CA THR A 176 -9.78 -8.43 16.05
C THR A 176 -9.26 -8.41 14.61
N VAL A 177 -10.11 -8.08 13.63
CA VAL A 177 -9.67 -7.89 12.24
C VAL A 177 -8.59 -6.80 12.15
N ILE A 178 -8.83 -5.64 12.75
CA ILE A 178 -7.87 -4.53 12.80
C ILE A 178 -6.56 -4.95 13.45
N ARG A 179 -6.64 -5.64 14.60
CA ARG A 179 -5.47 -6.14 15.34
C ARG A 179 -4.63 -7.10 14.50
N VAL A 180 -5.28 -8.06 13.84
CA VAL A 180 -4.60 -9.02 12.95
C VAL A 180 -3.91 -8.28 11.82
N ILE A 181 -4.58 -7.32 11.16
CA ILE A 181 -3.97 -6.51 10.11
C ILE A 181 -2.73 -5.77 10.64
N ARG A 182 -2.83 -5.06 11.77
CA ARG A 182 -1.70 -4.37 12.41
C ARG A 182 -0.54 -5.31 12.68
N ASP A 183 -0.78 -6.45 13.32
CA ASP A 183 0.28 -7.36 13.74
C ASP A 183 1.12 -7.88 12.57
N HIS A 184 0.52 -8.06 11.39
CA HIS A 184 1.23 -8.46 10.16
C HIS A 184 1.95 -7.30 9.46
N MET A 185 1.79 -6.05 9.91
CA MET A 185 2.43 -4.87 9.34
C MET A 185 3.54 -4.27 10.21
N ARG A 186 3.71 -4.73 11.47
CA ARG A 186 4.75 -4.22 12.38
C ARG A 186 6.16 -4.69 12.05
N GLN A 187 6.28 -5.81 11.32
CA GLN A 187 7.58 -6.36 10.91
C GLN A 187 7.63 -6.45 9.37
N PRO A 188 7.95 -5.34 8.68
CA PRO A 188 7.86 -5.26 7.22
C PRO A 188 8.83 -6.20 6.48
N GLU A 189 9.83 -6.74 7.16
CA GLU A 189 10.80 -7.68 6.58
C GLU A 189 10.47 -9.16 6.90
N ALA A 190 9.38 -9.41 7.63
CA ALA A 190 8.93 -10.78 7.91
C ALA A 190 8.41 -11.46 6.64
N PRO A 191 8.66 -12.76 6.41
CA PRO A 191 8.19 -13.46 5.20
C PRO A 191 6.66 -13.45 5.02
N THR A 192 5.92 -13.38 6.12
CA THR A 192 4.46 -13.33 6.15
C THR A 192 3.92 -11.92 6.31
N THR A 193 4.74 -10.89 6.10
CA THR A 193 4.28 -9.50 6.20
C THR A 193 3.13 -9.20 5.23
N TRP A 194 2.23 -8.34 5.65
CA TRP A 194 1.16 -7.81 4.80
C TRP A 194 1.46 -6.38 4.33
N SER A 195 2.66 -5.85 4.61
CA SER A 195 3.04 -4.48 4.28
C SER A 195 2.87 -4.10 2.80
N GLU A 196 3.15 -5.03 1.89
CA GLU A 196 3.03 -4.80 0.43
C GLU A 196 1.58 -4.93 -0.08
N CYS A 197 0.64 -5.38 0.76
CA CYS A 197 -0.77 -5.52 0.40
C CYS A 197 -1.49 -4.17 0.47
N SER A 198 -2.58 -4.06 -0.30
CA SER A 198 -3.46 -2.89 -0.27
C SER A 198 -4.64 -3.12 0.67
N PHE A 199 -5.16 -2.04 1.27
CA PHE A 199 -6.23 -2.09 2.26
C PHE A 199 -7.37 -1.15 1.87
N ASP A 200 -8.55 -1.72 1.63
CA ASP A 200 -9.76 -0.98 1.26
C ASP A 200 -10.80 -0.99 2.38
N PHE A 201 -10.81 0.09 3.14
CA PHE A 201 -11.77 0.39 4.21
C PHE A 201 -12.87 1.36 3.75
N THR A 202 -13.15 1.44 2.44
CA THR A 202 -14.16 2.36 1.89
C THR A 202 -15.53 2.16 2.55
N GLY A 203 -16.07 3.23 3.14
CA GLY A 203 -17.37 3.23 3.82
C GLY A 203 -17.38 2.48 5.17
N ALA A 204 -16.24 1.99 5.66
CA ALA A 204 -16.17 1.32 6.95
C ALA A 204 -16.46 2.29 8.10
N THR A 205 -17.08 1.78 9.16
CA THR A 205 -17.30 2.53 10.41
C THR A 205 -16.35 2.02 11.50
N PHE A 206 -15.58 2.95 12.07
CA PHE A 206 -14.62 2.72 13.14
C PHE A 206 -15.09 3.38 14.44
N ASP A 207 -15.04 2.63 15.53
CA ASP A 207 -15.32 3.06 16.91
C ASP A 207 -14.17 2.70 17.87
N GLY A 208 -12.99 2.50 17.28
CA GLY A 208 -11.79 1.99 17.91
C GLY A 208 -10.92 1.24 16.90
N GLY A 209 -9.62 1.18 17.17
CA GLY A 209 -8.68 0.46 16.33
C GLY A 209 -7.25 0.86 16.63
N ASP A 210 -6.33 -0.04 16.36
CA ASP A 210 -4.91 0.23 16.54
C ASP A 210 -4.17 -0.33 15.33
N PHE A 211 -3.60 0.59 14.56
CA PHE A 211 -2.71 0.39 13.42
C PHE A 211 -1.31 0.97 13.70
N SER A 212 -0.98 1.26 14.95
CA SER A 212 0.28 1.87 15.33
C SER A 212 1.47 1.00 14.92
N GLU A 213 2.59 1.65 14.59
CA GLU A 213 3.84 1.03 14.11
C GLU A 213 3.64 0.19 12.83
N GLY A 214 2.52 0.34 12.14
CA GLY A 214 2.20 -0.36 10.91
C GLY A 214 2.95 0.21 9.70
N HIS A 215 3.50 -0.66 8.86
CA HIS A 215 4.19 -0.27 7.63
C HIS A 215 3.32 -0.55 6.41
N PHE A 216 2.69 0.48 5.87
CA PHE A 216 1.80 0.44 4.71
C PHE A 216 2.55 0.77 3.42
N ARG A 217 3.00 -0.26 2.69
CA ARG A 217 3.69 -0.13 1.39
C ARG A 217 2.76 -0.37 0.19
N GLY A 218 1.56 -0.89 0.41
CA GLY A 218 0.46 -0.88 -0.57
C GLY A 218 -0.47 0.34 -0.44
N LEU A 219 -1.51 0.38 -1.28
CA LEU A 219 -2.49 1.47 -1.29
C LEU A 219 -3.43 1.37 -0.07
N VAL A 220 -3.83 2.50 0.51
CA VAL A 220 -4.76 2.53 1.64
C VAL A 220 -5.94 3.46 1.36
N SER A 221 -7.16 2.94 1.45
CA SER A 221 -8.40 3.71 1.26
C SER A 221 -9.29 3.65 2.49
N PHE A 222 -9.63 4.83 3.01
CA PHE A 222 -10.68 5.12 3.99
C PHE A 222 -11.76 6.01 3.37
N ASN A 223 -11.96 5.91 2.06
CA ASN A 223 -12.92 6.76 1.35
C ASN A 223 -14.34 6.60 1.91
N GLY A 224 -14.98 7.69 2.30
CA GLY A 224 -16.31 7.67 2.93
C GLY A 224 -16.37 6.92 4.27
N ALA A 225 -15.23 6.55 4.86
CA ALA A 225 -15.22 5.90 6.16
C ALA A 225 -15.71 6.86 7.25
N THR A 226 -16.31 6.31 8.31
CA THR A 226 -16.78 7.08 9.46
C THR A 226 -16.00 6.69 10.70
N PHE A 227 -15.35 7.66 11.33
CA PHE A 227 -14.76 7.55 12.66
C PHE A 227 -15.79 8.09 13.65
N ALA A 228 -16.60 7.16 14.18
CA ALA A 228 -17.79 7.46 14.96
C ALA A 228 -17.50 7.71 16.44
N GLY A 229 -16.40 7.15 16.96
CA GLY A 229 -16.03 7.22 18.37
C GLY A 229 -14.77 6.41 18.68
N GLY A 230 -14.45 6.29 19.96
CA GLY A 230 -13.26 5.57 20.43
C GLY A 230 -11.94 6.18 19.96
N THR A 231 -10.85 5.43 20.10
CA THR A 231 -9.52 5.84 19.62
C THR A 231 -9.11 4.94 18.47
N VAL A 232 -8.77 5.55 17.32
CA VAL A 232 -8.10 4.88 16.21
C VAL A 232 -6.68 5.42 16.10
N SER A 233 -5.69 4.60 16.42
CA SER A 233 -4.28 5.02 16.37
C SER A 233 -3.60 4.52 15.08
N PHE A 234 -2.85 5.41 14.45
CA PHE A 234 -1.85 5.18 13.43
C PHE A 234 -0.50 5.74 13.90
N ASP A 235 -0.29 5.81 15.22
CA ASP A 235 0.93 6.40 15.78
C ASP A 235 2.15 5.59 15.35
N ASP A 236 3.26 6.27 15.07
CA ASP A 236 4.48 5.65 14.53
C ASP A 236 4.29 4.87 13.20
N ALA A 237 3.13 4.98 12.54
CA ALA A 237 2.88 4.26 11.30
C ALA A 237 3.65 4.88 10.13
N THR A 238 4.10 4.04 9.19
CA THR A 238 4.77 4.49 7.96
C THR A 238 3.91 4.18 6.75
N PHE A 239 3.53 5.21 6.01
CA PHE A 239 2.82 5.12 4.73
C PHE A 239 3.80 5.39 3.58
N ALA A 240 4.14 4.33 2.84
CA ALA A 240 5.09 4.34 1.74
C ALA A 240 4.50 3.85 0.40
N GLY A 241 3.22 3.46 0.37
CA GLY A 241 2.56 2.94 -0.84
C GLY A 241 2.09 3.98 -1.87
N GLY A 242 2.37 5.26 -1.64
CA GLY A 242 2.11 6.34 -2.60
C GLY A 242 0.68 6.89 -2.66
N LEU A 243 -0.31 6.20 -2.07
CA LEU A 243 -1.67 6.74 -1.92
C LEU A 243 -2.29 6.33 -0.57
N VAL A 244 -2.69 7.34 0.19
CA VAL A 244 -3.54 7.20 1.37
C VAL A 244 -4.75 8.13 1.20
N SER A 245 -5.95 7.58 1.15
CA SER A 245 -7.15 8.34 0.78
C SER A 245 -8.24 8.26 1.85
N PHE A 246 -8.60 9.41 2.43
CA PHE A 246 -9.70 9.65 3.36
C PHE A 246 -10.80 10.50 2.70
N ASN A 247 -10.96 10.39 1.37
CA ASN A 247 -11.87 11.26 0.64
C ASN A 247 -13.32 11.03 1.08
N GLY A 248 -14.00 12.11 1.47
CA GLY A 248 -15.36 12.06 2.01
C GLY A 248 -15.47 11.39 3.38
N ALA A 249 -14.37 11.08 4.07
CA ALA A 249 -14.41 10.49 5.40
C ALA A 249 -15.03 11.47 6.42
N ALA A 250 -15.70 10.91 7.42
CA ALA A 250 -16.33 11.67 8.50
C ALA A 250 -15.65 11.36 9.83
N PHE A 251 -15.03 12.38 10.43
CA PHE A 251 -14.52 12.37 11.80
C PHE A 251 -15.59 13.01 12.69
N ALA A 252 -16.52 12.18 13.16
CA ALA A 252 -17.73 12.61 13.84
C ALA A 252 -17.59 12.60 15.37
N GLY A 253 -16.67 11.79 15.90
CA GLY A 253 -16.37 11.68 17.33
C GLY A 253 -15.16 10.79 17.58
N GLY A 254 -14.63 10.81 18.81
CA GLY A 254 -13.45 10.03 19.21
C GLY A 254 -12.11 10.73 18.91
N SER A 255 -11.03 9.97 18.90
CA SER A 255 -9.68 10.44 18.58
C SER A 255 -9.10 9.60 17.45
N VAL A 256 -8.60 10.24 16.40
CA VAL A 256 -7.80 9.57 15.38
C VAL A 256 -6.40 10.14 15.44
N SER A 257 -5.41 9.31 15.74
CA SER A 257 -4.04 9.77 15.97
C SER A 257 -3.12 9.28 14.88
N PHE A 258 -2.31 10.19 14.33
CA PHE A 258 -1.21 9.93 13.41
C PHE A 258 0.07 10.53 13.99
N ASP A 259 0.20 10.54 15.31
CA ASP A 259 1.34 11.16 15.98
C ASP A 259 2.60 10.35 15.65
N ASP A 260 3.70 11.04 15.38
CA ASP A 260 4.97 10.45 14.91
C ASP A 260 4.87 9.65 13.58
N ALA A 261 3.73 9.69 12.88
CA ALA A 261 3.54 8.96 11.64
C ALA A 261 4.38 9.55 10.49
N THR A 262 4.86 8.70 9.60
CA THR A 262 5.62 9.09 8.42
C THR A 262 4.84 8.82 7.14
N PHE A 263 4.57 9.87 6.36
CA PHE A 263 4.04 9.80 5.00
C PHE A 263 5.19 10.06 4.02
N ALA A 264 5.80 8.99 3.51
CA ALA A 264 7.07 9.09 2.79
C ALA A 264 6.97 9.91 1.51
N ASP A 265 6.13 9.49 0.56
CA ASP A 265 5.92 10.12 -0.74
C ASP A 265 4.51 9.80 -1.28
N GLY A 266 4.09 10.54 -2.30
CA GLY A 266 2.83 10.28 -3.02
C GLY A 266 1.69 11.22 -2.64
N LEU A 267 0.47 10.71 -2.55
CA LEU A 267 -0.75 11.49 -2.29
C LEU A 267 -1.42 11.06 -0.98
N VAL A 268 -1.61 12.02 -0.08
CA VAL A 268 -2.48 11.89 1.11
C VAL A 268 -3.69 12.78 0.92
N SER A 269 -4.88 12.19 0.75
CA SER A 269 -6.07 12.94 0.34
C SER A 269 -7.18 12.87 1.37
N PHE A 270 -7.65 14.03 1.83
CA PHE A 270 -8.79 14.26 2.72
C PHE A 270 -9.86 15.11 2.01
N ASN A 271 -9.95 15.01 0.69
CA ASN A 271 -10.88 15.84 -0.08
C ASN A 271 -12.32 15.53 0.33
N HIS A 272 -13.15 16.56 0.51
CA HIS A 272 -14.52 16.46 1.01
C HIS A 272 -14.67 15.84 2.42
N ALA A 273 -13.57 15.57 3.13
CA ALA A 273 -13.65 15.04 4.50
C ALA A 273 -14.31 16.05 5.44
N THR A 274 -14.96 15.55 6.49
CA THR A 274 -15.65 16.37 7.48
C THR A 274 -15.10 16.06 8.88
N PHE A 275 -14.58 17.09 9.54
CA PHE A 275 -14.07 17.08 10.91
C PHE A 275 -15.12 17.77 11.79
N ALA A 276 -16.13 17.02 12.23
CA ALA A 276 -17.31 17.53 12.93
C ALA A 276 -17.28 17.37 14.45
N GLY A 277 -16.29 16.63 14.97
CA GLY A 277 -16.12 16.37 16.40
C GLY A 277 -14.90 15.48 16.64
N GLY A 278 -14.44 15.42 17.89
CA GLY A 278 -13.24 14.67 18.24
C GLY A 278 -11.93 15.37 17.85
N THR A 279 -10.83 14.63 17.97
CA THR A 279 -9.47 15.15 17.68
C THR A 279 -8.82 14.29 16.60
N VAL A 280 -8.24 14.90 15.57
CA VAL A 280 -7.43 14.21 14.56
C VAL A 280 -6.01 14.75 14.62
N THR A 281 -5.09 14.05 15.26
CA THR A 281 -3.74 14.56 15.55
C THR A 281 -2.71 14.05 14.54
N PHE A 282 -1.74 14.92 14.25
CA PHE A 282 -0.56 14.66 13.42
C PHE A 282 0.68 15.28 14.10
N ASN A 283 0.76 15.18 15.43
CA ASN A 283 1.87 15.78 16.16
C ASN A 283 3.16 15.05 15.83
N ASP A 284 4.23 15.80 15.59
CA ASP A 284 5.55 15.30 15.20
C ASP A 284 5.55 14.41 13.94
N ALA A 285 4.42 14.38 13.20
CA ALA A 285 4.29 13.62 11.98
C ALA A 285 5.21 14.21 10.88
N THR A 286 5.80 13.33 10.08
CA THR A 286 6.62 13.70 8.94
C THR A 286 5.86 13.44 7.65
N PHE A 287 5.52 14.51 6.95
CA PHE A 287 5.09 14.49 5.56
C PHE A 287 6.34 14.75 4.72
N GLY A 288 6.84 13.74 3.99
CA GLY A 288 7.96 13.91 3.05
C GLY A 288 7.59 14.81 1.87
N ASP A 289 8.04 14.48 0.66
CA ASP A 289 7.73 15.29 -0.53
C ASP A 289 6.34 14.98 -1.11
N CYS A 290 5.42 14.55 -0.24
CA CYS A 290 4.07 14.14 -0.62
C CYS A 290 3.15 15.34 -0.90
N THR A 291 2.12 15.09 -1.72
CA THR A 291 1.00 16.01 -1.88
C THR A 291 -0.07 15.66 -0.87
N VAL A 292 -0.41 16.59 0.02
CA VAL A 292 -1.49 16.47 1.00
C VAL A 292 -2.66 17.37 0.59
N THR A 293 -3.86 16.83 0.41
CA THR A 293 -5.02 17.62 -0.06
C THR A 293 -6.21 17.54 0.89
N PHE A 294 -6.86 18.68 1.12
CA PHE A 294 -8.07 18.87 1.92
C PHE A 294 -9.11 19.66 1.10
N HIS A 295 -9.17 19.44 -0.21
CA HIS A 295 -10.06 20.22 -1.08
C HIS A 295 -11.51 20.03 -0.66
N TYR A 296 -12.23 21.14 -0.48
CA TYR A 296 -13.63 21.12 -0.01
C TYR A 296 -13.86 20.42 1.34
N ALA A 297 -12.81 20.19 2.14
CA ALA A 297 -12.94 19.64 3.48
C ALA A 297 -13.66 20.63 4.40
N ARG A 298 -14.32 20.12 5.45
CA ARG A 298 -15.09 20.92 6.40
C ARG A 298 -14.59 20.69 7.83
N PHE A 299 -14.15 21.76 8.50
CA PHE A 299 -13.72 21.74 9.90
C PHE A 299 -14.77 22.43 10.77
N ARG A 300 -15.59 21.67 11.49
CA ARG A 300 -16.76 22.15 12.25
C ARG A 300 -16.79 21.56 13.67
N GLY A 301 -15.98 22.09 14.58
CA GLY A 301 -15.97 21.69 16.00
C GLY A 301 -14.90 20.65 16.38
N GLY A 302 -14.26 19.99 15.41
CA GLY A 302 -13.09 19.13 15.65
C GLY A 302 -11.78 19.92 15.81
N THR A 303 -10.79 19.30 16.45
CA THR A 303 -9.41 19.84 16.56
C THR A 303 -8.45 19.00 15.72
N VAL A 304 -7.61 19.66 14.92
CA VAL A 304 -6.64 19.02 14.04
C VAL A 304 -5.24 19.62 14.27
N PRO A 305 -4.49 19.16 15.28
CA PRO A 305 -3.15 19.65 15.56
C PRO A 305 -2.09 18.95 14.72
N PHE A 306 -1.10 19.74 14.30
CA PHE A 306 0.12 19.36 13.60
C PHE A 306 1.33 19.89 14.39
N PHE A 307 1.33 19.73 15.71
CA PHE A 307 2.38 20.29 16.57
C PHE A 307 3.73 19.68 16.20
N GLY A 308 4.74 20.53 15.92
CA GLY A 308 6.08 20.05 15.55
C GLY A 308 6.16 19.27 14.23
N ALA A 309 5.06 19.15 13.47
CA ALA A 309 5.03 18.38 12.24
C ALA A 309 6.00 18.93 11.19
N ILE A 310 6.60 18.03 10.41
CA ILE A 310 7.56 18.38 9.36
C ILE A 310 6.92 18.12 8.00
N PHE A 311 6.88 19.15 7.16
CA PHE A 311 6.47 19.07 5.78
C PHE A 311 7.71 19.25 4.88
N GLY A 312 7.95 18.32 3.97
CA GLY A 312 9.02 18.38 2.97
C GLY A 312 8.78 19.46 1.91
N ASP A 313 9.19 19.19 0.67
CA ASP A 313 9.07 20.13 -0.45
C ASP A 313 7.79 19.91 -1.28
N GLY A 314 6.91 19.02 -0.80
CA GLY A 314 5.63 18.70 -1.40
C GLY A 314 4.59 19.84 -1.36
N THR A 315 3.32 19.52 -1.60
CA THR A 315 2.24 20.51 -1.59
C THR A 315 1.19 20.16 -0.55
N VAL A 316 0.79 21.13 0.26
CA VAL A 316 -0.32 21.00 1.21
C VAL A 316 -1.46 21.92 0.77
N SER A 317 -2.61 21.38 0.40
CA SER A 317 -3.67 22.16 -0.23
C SER A 317 -5.02 22.04 0.44
N PHE A 318 -5.51 23.14 1.00
CA PHE A 318 -6.81 23.36 1.62
C PHE A 318 -7.78 24.13 0.71
N ASN A 319 -7.61 24.04 -0.62
CA ASN A 319 -8.40 24.85 -1.55
C ASN A 319 -9.90 24.58 -1.38
N HIS A 320 -10.69 25.66 -1.32
CA HIS A 320 -12.13 25.62 -1.07
C HIS A 320 -12.55 24.93 0.23
N ALA A 321 -11.63 24.67 1.16
CA ALA A 321 -11.97 24.15 2.48
C ALA A 321 -12.79 25.18 3.29
N ILE A 322 -13.64 24.68 4.18
CA ILE A 322 -14.48 25.48 5.06
C ILE A 322 -14.01 25.27 6.50
N PHE A 323 -13.39 26.29 7.07
CA PHE A 323 -13.01 26.38 8.46
C PHE A 323 -14.16 27.05 9.22
N GLY A 324 -15.05 26.24 9.79
CA GLY A 324 -16.22 26.64 10.56
C GLY A 324 -15.83 27.15 11.94
N ASP A 325 -16.06 26.37 12.98
CA ASP A 325 -15.74 26.61 14.40
C ASP A 325 -14.71 25.60 14.96
N GLY A 326 -14.15 24.75 14.10
CA GLY A 326 -13.05 23.85 14.47
C GLY A 326 -11.72 24.59 14.67
N THR A 327 -10.72 23.87 15.19
CA THR A 327 -9.36 24.38 15.37
C THR A 327 -8.39 23.58 14.52
N VAL A 328 -7.53 24.26 13.76
CA VAL A 328 -6.40 23.66 13.04
C VAL A 328 -5.15 24.40 13.48
N THR A 329 -4.16 23.70 14.01
CA THR A 329 -2.93 24.33 14.52
C THR A 329 -1.71 23.62 13.97
N PHE A 330 -0.72 24.42 13.60
CA PHE A 330 0.58 24.05 13.09
C PHE A 330 1.67 24.55 14.03
N PHE A 331 1.37 24.71 15.33
CA PHE A 331 2.32 25.30 16.27
C PHE A 331 3.68 24.57 16.22
N ASP A 332 4.76 25.35 16.05
CA ASP A 332 6.15 24.89 15.87
C ASP A 332 6.40 23.94 14.67
N ALA A 333 5.46 23.83 13.71
CA ALA A 333 5.66 23.04 12.50
C ALA A 333 6.72 23.67 11.57
N ILE A 334 7.30 22.85 10.70
CA ILE A 334 8.34 23.25 9.74
C ILE A 334 7.91 22.93 8.32
N PHE A 335 8.01 23.90 7.41
CA PHE A 335 7.85 23.71 5.97
C PHE A 335 9.23 23.83 5.28
N GLY A 336 9.68 22.74 4.66
CA GLY A 336 11.01 22.60 4.04
C GLY A 336 11.24 23.43 2.78
N GLY A 337 10.14 23.79 2.13
CA GLY A 337 10.03 24.30 0.75
C GLY A 337 8.61 24.08 0.20
N ALA A 338 7.76 23.38 0.95
CA ALA A 338 6.38 23.12 0.60
C ALA A 338 5.59 24.38 0.20
N THR A 339 4.68 24.16 -0.74
CA THR A 339 3.63 25.11 -1.07
C THR A 339 2.38 24.77 -0.26
N VAL A 340 1.93 25.70 0.57
CA VAL A 340 0.67 25.61 1.32
C VAL A 340 -0.37 26.53 0.70
N THR A 341 -1.53 26.01 0.32
CA THR A 341 -2.52 26.77 -0.45
C THR A 341 -3.93 26.63 0.13
N PHE A 342 -4.57 27.78 0.36
CA PHE A 342 -5.92 27.97 0.89
C PHE A 342 -6.81 28.70 -0.13
N ILE A 343 -6.57 28.48 -1.43
CA ILE A 343 -7.25 29.24 -2.48
C ILE A 343 -8.76 29.04 -2.39
N GLY A 344 -9.51 30.14 -2.29
CA GLY A 344 -10.97 30.09 -2.17
C GLY A 344 -11.50 29.45 -0.88
N ALA A 345 -10.65 29.23 0.13
CA ALA A 345 -11.08 28.72 1.43
C ALA A 345 -11.91 29.75 2.20
N THR A 346 -12.77 29.29 3.10
CA THR A 346 -13.61 30.16 3.95
C THR A 346 -13.30 29.93 5.43
N PHE A 347 -13.02 31.01 6.16
CA PHE A 347 -12.77 31.03 7.61
C PHE A 347 -13.94 31.75 8.29
N GLY A 348 -14.86 30.98 8.89
CA GLY A 348 -16.12 31.48 9.45
C GLY A 348 -16.05 31.84 10.93
N GLY A 349 -15.30 31.07 11.71
CA GLY A 349 -15.14 31.22 13.17
C GLY A 349 -14.00 30.38 13.76
N ALA A 350 -13.20 29.76 12.90
CA ALA A 350 -12.20 28.78 13.28
C ALA A 350 -10.95 29.48 13.83
N THR A 351 -10.18 28.73 14.62
CA THR A 351 -8.81 29.10 14.92
C THR A 351 -7.88 28.36 13.96
N VAL A 352 -7.09 29.10 13.20
CA VAL A 352 -6.03 28.57 12.36
C VAL A 352 -4.71 29.15 12.83
N ASP A 353 -3.90 28.33 13.47
CA ASP A 353 -2.75 28.77 14.25
C ASP A 353 -1.44 28.32 13.60
N PHE A 354 -0.63 29.28 13.17
CA PHE A 354 0.73 29.09 12.64
C PHE A 354 1.79 29.69 13.59
N THR A 355 1.50 29.75 14.89
CA THR A 355 2.43 30.31 15.87
C THR A 355 3.73 29.51 15.88
N GLY A 356 4.88 30.19 15.84
CA GLY A 356 6.20 29.56 15.86
C GLY A 356 6.59 28.79 14.58
N VAL A 357 5.74 28.78 13.54
CA VAL A 357 6.01 28.03 12.31
C VAL A 357 7.25 28.54 11.59
N GLY A 358 8.11 27.62 11.13
CA GLY A 358 9.24 27.91 10.26
C GLY A 358 8.90 27.67 8.79
N PHE A 359 8.79 28.74 7.98
CA PHE A 359 8.42 28.63 6.55
C PHE A 359 9.59 28.43 5.59
N ARG A 360 10.84 28.66 6.03
CA ARG A 360 12.05 28.61 5.17
C ARG A 360 11.82 29.35 3.83
N ASP A 361 11.83 28.64 2.70
CA ASP A 361 11.58 29.17 1.33
C ASP A 361 10.19 28.79 0.79
N GLY A 362 9.35 28.17 1.63
CA GLY A 362 8.00 27.74 1.27
C GLY A 362 7.04 28.90 0.98
N THR A 363 5.99 28.63 0.21
CA THR A 363 4.98 29.64 -0.15
C THR A 363 3.65 29.28 0.50
N VAL A 364 3.02 30.25 1.17
CA VAL A 364 1.66 30.14 1.70
C VAL A 364 0.74 31.09 0.94
N THR A 365 -0.34 30.60 0.34
CA THR A 365 -1.31 31.45 -0.34
C THR A 365 -2.73 31.27 0.19
N PHE A 366 -3.39 32.40 0.41
CA PHE A 366 -4.79 32.56 0.78
C PHE A 366 -5.56 33.26 -0.34
N ASN A 367 -5.14 33.09 -1.60
CA ASN A 367 -5.74 33.86 -2.69
C ASN A 367 -7.25 33.60 -2.79
N ARG A 368 -8.04 34.66 -2.89
CA ARG A 368 -9.51 34.60 -2.91
C ARG A 368 -10.14 33.92 -1.69
N ALA A 369 -9.39 33.78 -0.59
CA ALA A 369 -9.94 33.26 0.65
C ALA A 369 -10.87 34.30 1.31
N ALA A 370 -11.87 33.82 2.04
CA ALA A 370 -12.83 34.66 2.75
C ALA A 370 -12.68 34.48 4.26
N PHE A 371 -12.17 35.50 4.94
CA PHE A 371 -12.09 35.61 6.40
C PHE A 371 -13.32 36.34 6.91
N ARG A 372 -14.30 35.60 7.41
CA ARG A 372 -15.59 36.11 7.91
C ARG A 372 -15.62 36.22 9.44
N GLY A 373 -14.70 35.56 10.13
CA GLY A 373 -14.60 35.50 11.58
C GLY A 373 -13.47 34.54 12.00
N GLY A 374 -13.32 34.34 13.32
CA GLY A 374 -12.27 33.49 13.87
C GLY A 374 -10.91 34.18 13.95
N THR A 375 -9.87 33.39 14.16
CA THR A 375 -8.50 33.87 14.34
C THR A 375 -7.56 33.12 13.43
N VAL A 376 -6.73 33.84 12.67
CA VAL A 376 -5.58 33.28 11.96
C VAL A 376 -4.32 33.94 12.51
N THR A 377 -3.41 33.18 13.11
CA THR A 377 -2.21 33.75 13.73
C THR A 377 -0.95 33.18 13.10
N PHE A 378 0.04 34.05 12.93
CA PHE A 378 1.40 33.77 12.49
C PHE A 378 2.39 34.29 13.55
N ASP A 379 1.96 34.35 14.81
CA ASP A 379 2.74 34.96 15.87
C ASP A 379 4.06 34.20 16.08
N GLY A 380 5.18 34.90 16.13
CA GLY A 380 6.51 34.28 16.24
C GLY A 380 6.93 33.44 15.03
N ALA A 381 6.17 33.41 13.93
CA ALA A 381 6.55 32.66 12.73
C ALA A 381 7.83 33.21 12.08
N LEU A 382 8.63 32.32 11.49
CA LEU A 382 9.89 32.63 10.83
C LEU A 382 9.76 32.50 9.32
N PHE A 383 9.76 33.65 8.64
CA PHE A 383 9.76 33.77 7.19
C PHE A 383 11.20 33.97 6.72
N GLY A 384 11.83 32.94 6.13
CA GLY A 384 13.14 33.04 5.49
C GLY A 384 13.03 33.81 4.16
N GLY A 385 13.12 33.09 3.04
CA GLY A 385 12.72 33.57 1.70
C GLY A 385 11.26 33.27 1.34
N GLY A 386 10.53 32.61 2.23
CA GLY A 386 9.14 32.21 2.02
C GLY A 386 8.19 33.39 1.82
N THR A 387 7.12 33.15 1.07
CA THR A 387 6.15 34.19 0.69
C THR A 387 4.77 33.87 1.23
N VAL A 388 4.05 34.88 1.75
CA VAL A 388 2.64 34.77 2.15
C VAL A 388 1.76 35.68 1.28
N ILE A 389 0.79 35.11 0.59
CA ILE A 389 -0.01 35.83 -0.41
C ILE A 389 -1.48 35.84 0.01
N PHE A 390 -2.07 37.03 0.21
CA PHE A 390 -3.50 37.23 0.49
C PHE A 390 -4.21 37.95 -0.67
N ASP A 391 -3.74 37.74 -1.90
CA ASP A 391 -4.25 38.47 -3.05
C ASP A 391 -5.73 38.10 -3.33
N ASP A 392 -6.54 39.09 -3.68
CA ASP A 392 -8.00 38.98 -3.83
C ASP A 392 -8.74 38.42 -2.59
N ALA A 393 -8.11 38.34 -1.41
CA ALA A 393 -8.74 37.85 -0.20
C ALA A 393 -9.77 38.85 0.35
N THR A 394 -10.81 38.34 1.01
CA THR A 394 -11.86 39.17 1.63
C THR A 394 -11.80 39.03 3.15
N PHE A 395 -11.59 40.14 3.85
CA PHE A 395 -11.51 40.23 5.30
C PHE A 395 -12.76 40.91 5.88
N GLY A 396 -13.84 40.16 6.01
CA GLY A 396 -15.13 40.62 6.54
C GLY A 396 -15.22 40.66 8.07
N GLY A 397 -14.32 39.99 8.80
CA GLY A 397 -14.31 39.93 10.26
C GLY A 397 -13.20 39.00 10.79
N GLY A 398 -13.08 38.88 12.11
CA GLY A 398 -12.05 38.06 12.76
C GLY A 398 -10.73 38.78 12.99
N THR A 399 -9.70 38.02 13.37
CA THR A 399 -8.36 38.53 13.66
C THR A 399 -7.31 37.83 12.80
N VAL A 400 -6.39 38.59 12.21
CA VAL A 400 -5.15 38.08 11.63
C VAL A 400 -3.97 38.67 12.39
N SER A 401 -3.08 37.85 12.92
CA SER A 401 -1.97 38.32 13.75
C SER A 401 -0.61 37.88 13.22
N PHE A 402 0.37 38.77 13.28
CA PHE A 402 1.78 38.58 12.92
C PHE A 402 2.71 39.07 14.04
N ASN A 403 2.27 39.06 15.29
CA ASN A 403 3.05 39.59 16.40
C ASN A 403 4.34 38.79 16.58
N HIS A 404 5.47 39.48 16.71
CA HIS A 404 6.79 38.86 16.84
C HIS A 404 7.20 37.95 15.67
N ALA A 405 6.47 37.96 14.55
CA ALA A 405 6.92 37.31 13.34
C ALA A 405 8.23 37.95 12.84
N THR A 406 9.09 37.15 12.22
CA THR A 406 10.38 37.60 11.67
C THR A 406 10.41 37.37 10.16
N PHE A 407 10.81 38.40 9.42
CA PHE A 407 10.96 38.35 7.96
C PHE A 407 12.43 38.50 7.58
N GLY A 408 12.94 37.54 6.81
CA GLY A 408 14.21 37.62 6.08
C GLY A 408 14.03 38.40 4.79
N ASP A 409 14.21 37.74 3.65
CA ASP A 409 13.91 38.23 2.30
C ASP A 409 12.49 37.84 1.81
N GLY A 410 11.74 37.10 2.62
CA GLY A 410 10.35 36.75 2.40
C GLY A 410 9.41 37.95 2.30
N THR A 411 8.26 37.75 1.65
CA THR A 411 7.28 38.83 1.38
C THR A 411 5.87 38.49 1.83
N VAL A 412 5.07 39.50 2.15
CA VAL A 412 3.63 39.38 2.38
C VAL A 412 2.87 40.33 1.45
N THR A 413 1.88 39.84 0.71
CA THR A 413 1.10 40.66 -0.23
C THR A 413 -0.40 40.59 0.04
N PHE A 414 -1.10 41.67 -0.28
CA PHE A 414 -2.56 41.84 -0.13
C PHE A 414 -3.17 42.44 -1.40
N THR A 415 -2.62 42.15 -2.58
CA THR A 415 -3.02 42.81 -3.82
C THR A 415 -4.49 42.50 -4.14
N GLY A 416 -5.33 43.53 -4.25
CA GLY A 416 -6.76 43.35 -4.50
C GLY A 416 -7.56 42.83 -3.30
N ALA A 417 -6.95 42.71 -2.12
CA ALA A 417 -7.65 42.32 -0.90
C ALA A 417 -8.66 43.39 -0.47
N THR A 418 -9.74 42.95 0.19
CA THR A 418 -10.80 43.84 0.68
C THR A 418 -10.96 43.71 2.19
N PHE A 419 -11.12 44.84 2.89
CA PHE A 419 -11.23 44.89 4.35
C PHE A 419 -12.56 45.50 4.77
N GLY A 420 -13.36 44.74 5.51
CA GLY A 420 -14.72 45.10 5.92
C GLY A 420 -15.01 44.95 7.42
N GLY A 421 -14.01 44.59 8.23
CA GLY A 421 -14.18 44.44 9.69
C GLY A 421 -13.17 43.55 10.42
N ALA A 422 -12.18 42.98 9.73
CA ALA A 422 -11.13 42.21 10.38
C ALA A 422 -10.12 43.12 11.10
N VAL A 423 -9.53 42.59 12.17
CA VAL A 423 -8.39 43.21 12.86
C VAL A 423 -7.11 42.55 12.37
N ILE A 424 -6.14 43.34 11.91
CA ILE A 424 -4.82 42.85 11.54
C ILE A 424 -3.77 43.46 12.48
N THR A 425 -3.03 42.62 13.19
CA THR A 425 -1.96 43.04 14.10
C THR A 425 -0.60 42.64 13.59
N TRP A 426 0.30 43.62 13.46
CA TRP A 426 1.66 43.44 12.93
C TRP A 426 2.74 43.40 14.02
N GLY A 427 2.35 43.49 15.29
CA GLY A 427 3.28 43.68 16.41
C GLY A 427 4.16 44.92 16.20
N SER A 428 5.48 44.72 16.22
CA SER A 428 6.49 45.77 16.01
C SER A 428 6.87 46.02 14.55
N LEU A 429 6.33 45.24 13.60
CA LEU A 429 6.62 45.39 12.19
C LEU A 429 5.71 46.42 11.53
N PRO A 430 6.20 47.21 10.55
CA PRO A 430 5.32 48.04 9.75
C PRO A 430 4.42 47.17 8.85
N PRO A 431 3.15 47.55 8.63
CA PRO A 431 2.29 46.86 7.67
C PRO A 431 2.89 46.92 6.24
N PRO A 432 2.79 45.84 5.45
CA PRO A 432 3.20 45.84 4.06
C PRO A 432 2.35 46.80 3.21
N ALA A 433 2.90 47.28 2.10
CA ALA A 433 2.21 48.25 1.24
C ALA A 433 0.91 47.66 0.67
N GLY A 434 -0.23 48.31 0.98
CA GLY A 434 -1.56 47.88 0.53
C GLY A 434 -2.36 47.05 1.56
N ALA A 435 -1.80 46.80 2.74
CA ALA A 435 -2.51 46.23 3.90
C ALA A 435 -3.32 47.26 4.70
#